data_AF-A0A644VHK6-F1
#
_entry.id   AF-A0A644VHK6-F1
#
_cell.length_a   1.000
_cell.length_b   1.000
_cell.length_c   1.000
_cell.angle_alpha   90.00
_cell.angle_beta   90.00
_cell.angle_gamma   90.00
#
_symmetry.space_group_name_H-M   'P 1'
#
loop_
_entity.id
_entity.type
_entity.pdbx_description
1 polymer ?
#
loop_
_entity_poly.entity_id
_entity_poly.type
_entity_poly.pdbx_seq_one_letter_code
_entity_poly.pdbx_strand_id
1 'polypeptide(L)'
;MPNFEEDFEKSGDGKISVLVVEPMKEPYTQEIDNGLASLQKAVGGDIEAVYPYEDQVALVCNEEGKLNGLQLNRALLDEDGDVYDIIAGTFLVTGLTEDNFGSLSPELQQKYSEQFKQPEMFARMNGKIVVIPADAEQEQSQKRTLDIYQLKDDEIGKKMSFMNFDYLKSFNMAINAERYNKVYSGDMKEGEDLEGVYARFNLNHPADYRGHSLSVSDVIVVHENGKDSAHYVDSYGFKELPDFFQTKERLIDATTQGLAVAGHIGTWHVIDETMVEDKAFFLLEHDTYGDEAASIIVDAKGKLVLDEIYNGFDDETLEQIKLDQLSISNPPDTSITTDEMKEYGYAWGGMLPMREEAATTVLEKSGCEVFKLYADNSESRVNDAAEIAEHAKRGGLFGIEKEAWVAAVEKENHLKNAELQVEDDFGMIDGIINNGKKEEPVSEKPGKSSVMDRLKEAKAEKTPAKAAPAKAKVGELEI
;
A
#
# COMPACT_ATOMS: atom_id res chain seq x y z
N MET A 1 14.01 -50.47 -5.06
CA MET A 1 14.57 -49.74 -6.21
C MET A 1 15.15 -48.46 -5.64
N PRO A 2 16.43 -48.13 -5.90
CA PRO A 2 17.02 -46.90 -5.40
C PRO A 2 16.36 -45.70 -6.08
N ASN A 3 16.05 -44.66 -5.29
CA ASN A 3 15.58 -43.37 -5.77
C ASN A 3 16.57 -42.79 -6.79
N PHE A 4 16.12 -42.56 -8.02
CA PHE A 4 16.79 -41.74 -9.02
C PHE A 4 16.27 -40.29 -8.89
N GLU A 5 16.52 -39.69 -7.73
CA GLU A 5 16.32 -38.26 -7.49
C GLU A 5 17.56 -37.74 -6.76
N GLU A 6 18.68 -37.75 -7.46
CA GLU A 6 19.92 -37.00 -7.20
C GLU A 6 20.73 -37.13 -8.50
N ASP A 7 21.40 -36.05 -8.94
CA ASP A 7 22.31 -35.96 -10.11
C ASP A 7 21.81 -35.25 -11.38
N PHE A 8 21.10 -34.13 -11.26
CA PHE A 8 21.14 -33.08 -12.30
C PHE A 8 21.24 -31.69 -11.68
N GLU A 9 22.44 -31.33 -11.21
CA GLU A 9 23.02 -29.98 -11.24
C GLU A 9 24.41 -30.00 -10.56
N LYS A 10 25.41 -30.50 -11.28
CA LYS A 10 26.82 -30.22 -10.98
C LYS A 10 27.58 -29.97 -12.27
N SER A 11 27.57 -28.70 -12.70
CA SER A 11 28.53 -28.10 -13.63
C SER A 11 28.37 -26.58 -13.55
N GLY A 12 29.29 -25.76 -13.00
CA GLY A 12 30.65 -26.02 -12.56
C GLY A 12 31.05 -25.25 -11.29
N ASP A 13 31.94 -25.88 -10.53
CA ASP A 13 32.55 -25.34 -9.31
C ASP A 13 33.45 -24.15 -9.64
N GLY A 14 33.02 -22.95 -9.24
CA GLY A 14 33.87 -21.78 -9.19
C GLY A 14 33.10 -20.58 -8.68
N LYS A 15 33.58 -19.96 -7.60
CA LYS A 15 33.20 -18.58 -7.28
C LYS A 15 33.89 -17.66 -8.27
N ILE A 16 33.15 -16.69 -8.80
CA ILE A 16 33.69 -15.62 -9.62
C ILE A 16 33.72 -14.33 -8.82
N SER A 17 34.79 -13.56 -8.98
CA SER A 17 34.91 -12.22 -8.42
C SER A 17 34.35 -11.22 -9.41
N VAL A 18 33.25 -10.56 -9.04
CA VAL A 18 32.52 -9.61 -9.87
C VAL A 18 32.52 -8.24 -9.21
N LEU A 19 32.29 -7.20 -10.01
CA LEU A 19 32.02 -5.86 -9.48
C LEU A 19 30.51 -5.63 -9.50
N VAL A 20 29.92 -5.40 -8.33
CA VAL A 20 28.50 -5.09 -8.18
C VAL A 20 28.33 -3.57 -8.27
N VAL A 21 27.38 -3.14 -9.11
CA VAL A 21 27.05 -1.73 -9.29
C VAL A 21 25.56 -1.55 -9.02
N GLU A 22 25.23 -1.02 -7.86
CA GLU A 22 23.86 -0.67 -7.48
C GLU A 22 23.52 0.76 -7.91
N PRO A 23 22.23 1.06 -8.18
CA PRO A 23 21.79 2.44 -8.38
C PRO A 23 22.19 3.30 -7.18
N MET A 24 22.62 4.54 -7.45
CA MET A 24 22.98 5.53 -6.43
C MET A 24 24.14 5.16 -5.48
N LYS A 25 24.80 4.01 -5.62
CA LYS A 25 25.94 3.60 -4.77
C LYS A 25 27.27 3.55 -5.53
N GLU A 26 28.36 3.59 -4.78
CA GLU A 26 29.70 3.24 -5.29
C GLU A 26 29.80 1.73 -5.55
N PRO A 27 30.55 1.30 -6.58
CA PRO A 27 30.69 -0.10 -6.93
C PRO A 27 31.62 -0.84 -5.94
N TYR A 28 31.32 -2.10 -5.66
CA TYR A 28 32.12 -2.94 -4.75
C TYR A 28 32.34 -4.34 -5.30
N THR A 29 33.46 -4.95 -4.92
CA THR A 29 33.79 -6.32 -5.33
C THR A 29 33.03 -7.32 -4.47
N GLN A 30 32.45 -8.32 -5.11
CA GLN A 30 31.79 -9.45 -4.44
C GLN A 30 32.21 -10.78 -5.09
N GLU A 31 32.34 -11.83 -4.27
CA GLU A 31 32.41 -13.20 -4.77
C GLU A 31 31.02 -13.80 -4.82
N ILE A 32 30.62 -14.27 -6.00
CA ILE A 32 29.35 -14.96 -6.23
C ILE A 32 29.61 -16.31 -6.90
N ASP A 33 28.69 -17.26 -6.77
CA ASP A 33 28.79 -18.51 -7.50
C ASP A 33 28.55 -18.26 -9.00
N ASN A 34 29.29 -18.94 -9.87
CA ASN A 34 29.19 -18.81 -11.33
C ASN A 34 27.93 -19.46 -11.95
N GLY A 35 26.89 -19.67 -11.14
CA GLY A 35 25.64 -20.26 -11.58
C GLY A 35 24.67 -19.19 -12.06
N LEU A 36 23.85 -19.55 -13.07
CA LEU A 36 22.79 -18.68 -13.60
C LEU A 36 21.88 -18.13 -12.48
N ALA A 37 21.48 -19.00 -11.54
CA ALA A 37 20.64 -18.62 -10.41
C ALA A 37 21.28 -17.55 -9.50
N SER A 38 22.60 -17.60 -9.32
CA SER A 38 23.31 -16.61 -8.50
C SER A 38 23.42 -15.26 -9.20
N LEU A 39 23.62 -15.26 -10.52
CA LEU A 39 23.58 -14.05 -11.35
C LEU A 39 22.18 -13.42 -11.37
N GLN A 40 21.14 -14.23 -11.63
CA GLN A 40 19.74 -13.79 -11.61
C GLN A 40 19.35 -13.21 -10.25
N LYS A 41 19.77 -13.87 -9.15
CA LYS A 41 19.54 -13.37 -7.78
C LYS A 41 20.24 -12.03 -7.53
N ALA A 42 21.45 -11.84 -8.05
CA ALA A 42 22.22 -10.62 -7.84
C ALA A 42 21.65 -9.42 -8.61
N VAL A 43 21.13 -9.62 -9.84
CA VAL A 43 20.52 -8.54 -10.64
C VAL A 43 19.01 -8.40 -10.43
N GLY A 44 18.38 -9.35 -9.74
CA GLY A 44 16.97 -9.30 -9.35
C GLY A 44 15.99 -9.73 -10.44
N GLY A 45 16.36 -10.65 -11.34
CA GLY A 45 15.48 -11.14 -12.41
C GLY A 45 16.22 -11.96 -13.46
N ASP A 46 15.57 -12.18 -14.60
CA ASP A 46 16.22 -12.79 -15.77
C ASP A 46 17.35 -11.90 -16.29
N ILE A 47 18.44 -12.53 -16.71
CA ILE A 47 19.68 -11.81 -17.04
C ILE A 47 19.79 -11.53 -18.53
N GLU A 48 20.26 -10.33 -18.83
CA GLU A 48 20.78 -9.93 -20.13
C GLU A 48 22.26 -9.59 -19.97
N ALA A 49 23.09 -9.95 -20.95
CA ALA A 49 24.50 -9.59 -20.99
C ALA A 49 24.76 -8.62 -22.14
N VAL A 50 25.33 -7.45 -21.81
CA VAL A 50 25.74 -6.44 -22.78
C VAL A 50 27.26 -6.27 -22.79
N TYR A 51 27.80 -5.95 -23.96
CA TYR A 51 29.24 -5.91 -24.23
C TYR A 51 29.65 -4.52 -24.76
N PRO A 52 29.53 -3.46 -23.96
CA PRO A 52 29.77 -2.09 -24.43
C PRO A 52 31.26 -1.72 -24.54
N TYR A 53 32.18 -2.62 -24.19
CA TYR A 53 33.61 -2.34 -24.10
C TYR A 53 34.45 -3.35 -24.89
N GLU A 54 35.61 -2.91 -25.37
CA GLU A 54 36.60 -3.76 -26.04
C GLU A 54 37.33 -4.73 -25.09
N ASP A 55 37.31 -4.46 -23.78
CA ASP A 55 37.86 -5.37 -22.78
C ASP A 55 37.04 -6.66 -22.73
N GLN A 56 37.68 -7.76 -22.29
CA GLN A 56 37.01 -9.06 -22.11
C GLN A 56 36.11 -9.06 -20.86
N VAL A 57 35.06 -8.24 -20.89
CA VAL A 57 34.06 -8.10 -19.82
C VAL A 57 32.64 -8.10 -20.38
N ALA A 58 31.69 -8.51 -19.54
CA ALA A 58 30.26 -8.33 -19.79
C ALA A 58 29.62 -7.58 -18.63
N LEU A 59 28.66 -6.72 -18.96
CA LEU A 59 27.72 -6.18 -17.99
C LEU A 59 26.50 -7.09 -17.97
N VAL A 60 26.27 -7.75 -16.84
CA VAL A 60 25.11 -8.61 -16.62
C VAL A 60 24.07 -7.80 -15.85
N CYS A 61 22.91 -7.59 -16.44
CA CYS A 61 21.82 -6.80 -15.86
C CYS A 61 20.48 -7.53 -15.98
N ASN A 62 19.43 -6.95 -15.40
CA ASN A 62 18.08 -7.48 -15.48
C ASN A 62 17.44 -7.15 -16.84
N GLU A 63 17.08 -8.17 -17.63
CA GLU A 63 16.48 -8.04 -18.97
C GLU A 63 15.19 -7.21 -18.95
N GLU A 64 14.37 -7.40 -17.92
CA GLU A 64 13.10 -6.69 -17.77
C GLU A 64 13.21 -5.45 -16.86
N GLY A 65 14.43 -5.04 -16.46
CA GLY A 65 14.62 -4.01 -15.44
C GLY A 65 13.91 -2.69 -15.77
N LYS A 66 13.96 -2.26 -17.04
CA LYS A 66 13.26 -1.05 -17.51
C LYS A 66 11.74 -1.23 -17.53
N LEU A 67 11.27 -2.40 -17.96
CA LEU A 67 9.83 -2.72 -18.06
C LEU A 67 9.19 -2.82 -16.66
N ASN A 68 9.95 -3.34 -15.70
CA ASN A 68 9.55 -3.48 -14.29
C ASN A 68 9.75 -2.20 -13.47
N GLY A 69 10.21 -1.10 -14.10
CA GLY A 69 10.37 0.19 -13.45
C GLY A 69 11.49 0.25 -12.41
N LEU A 70 12.53 -0.59 -12.54
CA LEU A 70 13.71 -0.50 -11.69
C LEU A 70 14.42 0.85 -11.88
N GLN A 71 15.04 1.33 -10.80
CA GLN A 71 15.76 2.60 -10.81
C GLN A 71 16.90 2.57 -11.84
N LEU A 72 16.97 3.60 -12.68
CA LEU A 72 18.05 3.77 -13.65
C LEU A 72 19.41 3.93 -12.93
N ASN A 73 20.46 3.32 -13.48
CA ASN A 73 21.72 3.13 -12.78
C ASN A 73 22.91 3.83 -13.45
N ARG A 74 23.30 3.40 -14.66
CA ARG A 74 24.40 3.99 -15.44
C ARG A 74 24.04 4.06 -16.92
N ALA A 75 24.44 5.15 -17.59
CA ALA A 75 24.34 5.28 -19.03
C ALA A 75 25.41 4.44 -19.74
N LEU A 76 25.02 3.91 -20.89
CA LEU A 76 25.93 3.36 -21.88
C LEU A 76 26.09 4.37 -23.01
N LEU A 77 27.35 4.72 -23.29
CA LEU A 77 27.74 5.74 -24.25
C LEU A 77 28.26 5.08 -25.53
N ASP A 78 27.97 5.70 -26.68
CA ASP A 78 28.53 5.29 -27.96
C ASP A 78 29.93 5.90 -28.19
N GLU A 79 30.49 5.69 -29.39
CA GLU A 79 31.82 6.20 -29.76
C GLU A 79 31.92 7.74 -29.77
N ASP A 80 30.78 8.42 -29.98
CA ASP A 80 30.69 9.88 -30.00
C ASP A 80 30.42 10.47 -28.60
N GLY A 81 30.18 9.61 -27.61
CA GLY A 81 29.87 9.99 -26.23
C GLY A 81 28.39 10.27 -25.99
N ASP A 82 27.52 9.95 -26.95
CA ASP A 82 26.07 10.08 -26.81
C ASP A 82 25.48 8.84 -26.11
N VAL A 83 24.43 9.06 -25.31
CA VAL A 83 23.75 7.97 -24.58
C VAL A 83 22.91 7.17 -25.56
N TYR A 84 23.29 5.91 -25.80
CA TYR A 84 22.48 4.98 -26.61
C TYR A 84 21.58 4.09 -25.76
N ASP A 85 21.96 3.81 -24.51
CA ASP A 85 21.14 3.05 -23.57
C ASP A 85 21.40 3.40 -22.10
N ILE A 86 20.52 2.96 -21.20
CA ILE A 86 20.64 3.14 -19.75
C ILE A 86 20.34 1.83 -19.04
N ILE A 87 21.23 1.36 -18.18
CA ILE A 87 20.98 0.14 -17.39
C ILE A 87 20.00 0.48 -16.25
N ALA A 88 19.01 -0.38 -16.02
CA ALA A 88 18.05 -0.27 -14.92
C ALA A 88 18.27 -1.36 -13.87
N GLY A 89 18.30 -0.98 -12.59
CA GLY A 89 18.57 -1.88 -11.46
C GLY A 89 20.05 -2.17 -11.26
N THR A 90 20.34 -3.10 -10.36
CA THR A 90 21.70 -3.58 -10.07
C THR A 90 22.25 -4.34 -11.28
N PHE A 91 23.50 -4.06 -11.64
CA PHE A 91 24.22 -4.84 -12.65
C PHE A 91 25.58 -5.29 -12.13
N LEU A 92 26.12 -6.32 -12.79
CA LEU A 92 27.41 -6.90 -12.48
C LEU A 92 28.37 -6.66 -13.63
N VAL A 93 29.60 -6.27 -13.32
CA VAL A 93 30.71 -6.37 -14.27
C VAL A 93 31.39 -7.72 -14.03
N THR A 94 31.45 -8.53 -15.07
CA THR A 94 32.03 -9.88 -15.03
C THR A 94 33.16 -10.00 -16.04
N GLY A 95 34.17 -10.81 -15.76
CA GLY A 95 35.17 -11.18 -16.75
C GLY A 95 34.61 -12.19 -17.75
N LEU A 96 35.22 -12.32 -18.92
CA LEU A 96 34.85 -13.33 -19.91
C LEU A 96 35.91 -14.44 -19.97
N THR A 97 35.43 -15.67 -20.03
CA THR A 97 36.23 -16.86 -20.38
C THR A 97 35.78 -17.38 -21.74
N GLU A 98 36.37 -18.48 -22.24
CA GLU A 98 36.06 -19.01 -23.57
C GLU A 98 34.57 -19.32 -23.78
N ASP A 99 33.89 -19.84 -22.74
CA ASP A 99 32.50 -20.32 -22.84
C ASP A 99 31.58 -19.81 -21.71
N ASN A 100 32.07 -19.03 -20.73
CA ASN A 100 31.27 -18.60 -19.58
C ASN A 100 31.74 -17.28 -18.96
N PHE A 101 30.96 -16.73 -18.02
CA PHE A 101 31.39 -15.64 -17.15
C PHE A 101 32.53 -16.10 -16.23
N GLY A 102 33.43 -15.17 -15.93
CA GLY A 102 34.64 -15.39 -15.14
C GLY A 102 34.89 -14.26 -14.15
N SER A 103 35.90 -14.48 -13.31
CA SER A 103 36.38 -13.45 -12.38
C SER A 103 37.00 -12.28 -13.14
N LEU A 104 36.70 -11.06 -12.71
CA LEU A 104 37.45 -9.88 -13.12
C LEU A 104 38.88 -9.94 -12.58
N SER A 105 39.85 -9.60 -13.43
CA SER A 105 41.22 -9.38 -12.97
C SER A 105 41.29 -8.15 -12.05
N PRO A 106 42.24 -8.07 -11.11
CA PRO A 106 42.39 -6.90 -10.23
C PRO A 106 42.50 -5.57 -10.99
N GLU A 107 43.13 -5.58 -12.17
CA GLU A 107 43.29 -4.41 -13.03
C GLU A 107 41.94 -3.95 -13.60
N LEU A 108 41.10 -4.89 -14.07
CA LEU A 108 39.77 -4.59 -14.57
C LEU A 108 38.83 -4.17 -13.44
N GLN A 109 38.93 -4.80 -12.26
CA GLN A 109 38.17 -4.37 -11.08
C GLN A 109 38.46 -2.90 -10.78
N GLN A 110 39.74 -2.53 -10.64
CA GLN A 110 40.11 -1.15 -10.35
C GLN A 110 39.63 -0.17 -11.44
N LYS A 111 39.77 -0.54 -12.72
CA LYS A 111 39.34 0.29 -13.86
C LYS A 111 37.83 0.57 -13.78
N TYR A 112 37.01 -0.46 -13.64
CA TYR A 112 35.55 -0.32 -13.63
C TYR A 112 35.02 0.22 -12.30
N SER A 113 35.72 -0.01 -11.19
CA SER A 113 35.42 0.65 -9.91
C SER A 113 35.55 2.16 -10.02
N GLU A 114 36.62 2.67 -10.65
CA GLU A 114 36.78 4.12 -10.83
C GLU A 114 35.82 4.67 -11.89
N GLN A 115 35.56 3.91 -12.98
CA GLN A 115 34.62 4.33 -14.03
C GLN A 115 33.18 4.46 -13.50
N PHE A 116 32.71 3.52 -12.70
CA PHE A 116 31.34 3.53 -12.15
C PHE A 116 31.25 4.14 -10.76
N LYS A 117 32.33 4.74 -10.26
CA LYS A 117 32.41 5.30 -8.92
C LYS A 117 31.31 6.31 -8.63
N GLN A 118 31.10 7.23 -9.57
CA GLN A 118 30.10 8.28 -9.42
C GLN A 118 28.74 7.79 -9.93
N PRO A 119 27.69 7.85 -9.11
CA PRO A 119 26.34 7.55 -9.58
C PRO A 119 25.76 8.58 -10.52
N GLU A 120 24.72 8.19 -11.23
CA GLU A 120 24.09 8.98 -12.29
C GLU A 120 22.58 9.07 -12.09
N MET A 121 22.04 10.26 -12.31
CA MET A 121 20.62 10.53 -12.43
C MET A 121 20.27 10.89 -13.87
N PHE A 122 19.05 10.57 -14.29
CA PHE A 122 18.61 10.76 -15.67
C PHE A 122 17.39 11.66 -15.71
N ALA A 123 17.46 12.71 -16.52
CA ALA A 123 16.35 13.63 -16.73
C ALA A 123 16.08 13.80 -18.23
N ARG A 124 14.81 13.88 -18.61
CA ARG A 124 14.44 14.20 -20.00
C ARG A 124 14.27 15.71 -20.14
N MET A 125 15.19 16.36 -20.85
CA MET A 125 15.16 17.80 -21.11
C MET A 125 15.12 18.06 -22.62
N ASN A 126 14.11 18.79 -23.09
CA ASN A 126 13.92 19.12 -24.51
C ASN A 126 13.96 17.90 -25.45
N GLY A 127 13.39 16.77 -25.00
CA GLY A 127 13.36 15.54 -25.79
C GLY A 127 14.65 14.72 -25.77
N LYS A 128 15.73 15.21 -25.16
CA LYS A 128 17.00 14.49 -24.96
C LYS A 128 17.13 13.97 -23.53
N ILE A 129 17.83 12.85 -23.38
CA ILE A 129 18.22 12.32 -22.07
C ILE A 129 19.48 13.07 -21.63
N VAL A 130 19.47 13.58 -20.40
CA VAL A 130 20.60 14.22 -19.75
C VAL A 130 21.04 13.36 -18.57
N VAL A 131 22.33 13.05 -18.52
CA VAL A 131 22.98 12.34 -17.41
C VAL A 131 23.53 13.37 -16.43
N ILE A 132 23.12 13.29 -15.18
CA ILE A 132 23.49 14.21 -14.11
C ILE A 132 24.28 13.40 -13.08
N PRO A 133 25.57 13.71 -12.84
CA PRO A 133 26.33 13.05 -11.78
C PRO A 133 25.69 13.31 -10.41
N ALA A 134 25.57 12.28 -9.60
CA ALA A 134 24.99 12.34 -8.25
C ALA A 134 26.04 11.98 -7.18
N ASP A 135 25.77 12.43 -5.96
CA ASP A 135 26.52 11.99 -4.79
C ASP A 135 26.07 10.56 -4.42
N ALA A 136 27.03 9.69 -4.10
CA ALA A 136 26.71 8.34 -3.70
C ALA A 136 25.93 8.31 -2.38
N GLU A 137 24.86 7.54 -2.36
CA GLU A 137 24.16 7.16 -1.14
C GLU A 137 25.13 6.39 -0.26
N GLN A 138 25.61 7.04 0.80
CA GLN A 138 26.34 6.33 1.84
C GLN A 138 25.33 5.46 2.58
N GLU A 139 25.60 4.17 2.69
CA GLU A 139 24.97 3.33 3.69
C GLU A 139 25.30 3.92 5.07
N GLN A 140 24.44 4.79 5.57
CA GLN A 140 24.36 5.01 7.01
C GLN A 140 24.01 3.64 7.57
N SER A 141 24.95 3.01 8.28
CA SER A 141 24.59 1.95 9.21
C SER A 141 23.55 2.57 10.14
N GLN A 142 22.28 2.26 9.87
CA GLN A 142 21.16 2.87 10.56
C GLN A 142 21.25 2.40 12.00
N LYS A 143 21.70 3.31 12.85
CA LYS A 143 21.88 3.09 14.28
C LYS A 143 20.54 2.68 14.87
N ARG A 144 20.38 1.39 15.13
CA ARG A 144 19.19 0.84 15.77
C ARG A 144 19.17 1.28 17.22
N THR A 145 18.06 1.84 17.67
CA THR A 145 17.83 2.16 19.07
C THR A 145 16.71 1.30 19.62
N LEU A 146 16.63 1.22 20.94
CA LEU A 146 15.59 0.48 21.64
C LEU A 146 15.05 1.26 22.83
N ASP A 147 13.77 1.05 23.10
CA ASP A 147 13.08 1.51 24.30
C ASP A 147 12.55 0.29 25.08
N ILE A 148 12.59 0.34 26.42
CA ILE A 148 12.01 -0.72 27.27
C ILE A 148 10.83 -0.16 28.05
N TYR A 149 9.73 -0.89 27.99
CA TYR A 149 8.47 -0.57 28.64
C TYR A 149 8.12 -1.65 29.67
N GLN A 150 7.83 -1.23 30.90
CA GLN A 150 7.39 -2.10 32.01
C GLN A 150 6.02 -1.66 32.52
N LEU A 151 5.18 -2.62 32.93
CA LEU A 151 3.80 -2.33 33.36
C LEU A 151 3.76 -1.30 34.50
N LYS A 152 2.73 -0.44 34.49
CA LYS A 152 2.46 0.48 35.61
C LYS A 152 2.08 -0.31 36.86
N ASP A 153 2.49 0.19 38.02
CA ASP A 153 2.15 -0.38 39.33
C ASP A 153 0.73 0.03 39.77
N ASP A 154 -0.26 -0.34 38.97
CA ASP A 154 -1.69 -0.15 39.25
C ASP A 154 -2.42 -1.51 39.40
N GLU A 155 -3.70 -1.49 39.78
CA GLU A 155 -4.47 -2.74 39.99
C GLU A 155 -4.58 -3.60 38.74
N ILE A 156 -4.56 -3.00 37.55
CA ILE A 156 -4.66 -3.70 36.27
C ILE A 156 -3.30 -4.27 35.91
N GLY A 157 -2.23 -3.47 36.03
CA GLY A 157 -0.85 -3.89 35.84
C GLY A 157 -0.51 -5.11 36.68
N LYS A 158 -0.89 -5.13 37.97
CA LYS A 158 -0.71 -6.30 38.86
C LYS A 158 -1.42 -7.56 38.39
N LYS A 159 -2.57 -7.44 37.72
CA LYS A 159 -3.30 -8.58 37.12
C LYS A 159 -2.65 -9.06 35.83
N MET A 160 -2.03 -8.15 35.07
CA MET A 160 -1.33 -8.47 33.82
C MET A 160 0.10 -8.97 34.05
N SER A 161 0.72 -8.62 35.17
CA SER A 161 2.11 -9.00 35.47
C SER A 161 2.31 -10.52 35.36
N PHE A 162 3.36 -10.90 34.64
CA PHE A 162 3.77 -12.29 34.41
C PHE A 162 2.75 -13.17 33.66
N MET A 163 1.72 -12.58 33.04
CA MET A 163 0.77 -13.33 32.22
C MET A 163 1.28 -13.48 30.80
N ASN A 164 1.07 -14.63 30.17
CA ASN A 164 1.44 -14.84 28.77
C ASN A 164 0.45 -14.14 27.81
N PHE A 165 0.83 -14.01 26.55
CA PHE A 165 0.01 -13.31 25.56
C PHE A 165 -1.39 -13.95 25.38
N ASP A 166 -1.45 -15.29 25.36
CA ASP A 166 -2.70 -16.04 25.20
C ASP A 166 -3.69 -15.81 26.35
N TYR A 167 -3.20 -15.75 27.59
CA TYR A 167 -4.01 -15.40 28.76
C TYR A 167 -4.60 -14.01 28.59
N LEU A 168 -3.76 -12.99 28.32
CA LEU A 168 -4.23 -11.62 28.17
C LEU A 168 -5.27 -11.48 27.06
N LYS A 169 -5.09 -12.18 25.95
CA LYS A 169 -6.06 -12.23 24.85
C LYS A 169 -7.40 -12.87 25.27
N SER A 170 -7.35 -13.99 25.99
CA SER A 170 -8.58 -14.71 26.43
C SER A 170 -9.44 -13.91 27.41
N PHE A 171 -8.83 -13.00 28.17
CA PHE A 171 -9.51 -12.11 29.12
C PHE A 171 -9.73 -10.69 28.55
N ASN A 172 -9.50 -10.50 27.25
CA ASN A 172 -9.63 -9.22 26.54
C ASN A 172 -8.84 -8.06 27.20
N MET A 173 -7.67 -8.37 27.76
CA MET A 173 -6.78 -7.38 28.39
C MET A 173 -5.86 -6.78 27.33
N ALA A 174 -6.04 -5.49 27.05
CA ALA A 174 -5.27 -4.81 26.01
C ALA A 174 -3.83 -4.53 26.44
N ILE A 175 -2.87 -4.84 25.56
CA ILE A 175 -1.45 -4.53 25.70
C ILE A 175 -1.15 -3.31 24.82
N ASN A 176 -1.14 -2.13 25.41
CA ASN A 176 -0.88 -0.87 24.72
C ASN A 176 0.03 0.05 25.56
N ALA A 177 0.68 1.01 24.92
CA ALA A 177 1.71 1.85 25.54
C ALA A 177 1.21 2.61 26.78
N GLU A 178 -0.08 2.95 26.86
CA GLU A 178 -0.68 3.65 28.00
C GLU A 178 -0.67 2.84 29.29
N ARG A 179 -0.60 1.50 29.23
CA ARG A 179 -0.49 0.61 30.41
C ARG A 179 0.93 0.50 30.95
N TYR A 180 1.91 1.09 30.27
CA TYR A 180 3.32 0.91 30.55
C TYR A 180 4.02 2.23 30.89
N ASN A 181 5.13 2.11 31.60
CA ASN A 181 6.12 3.16 31.78
C ASN A 181 7.33 2.85 30.90
N LYS A 182 7.81 3.83 30.13
CA LYS A 182 9.11 3.73 29.49
C LYS A 182 10.21 3.85 30.55
N VAL A 183 10.96 2.77 30.79
CA VAL A 183 12.00 2.70 31.83
C VAL A 183 13.43 2.80 31.29
N TYR A 184 13.60 2.68 29.97
CA TYR A 184 14.90 2.79 29.31
C TYR A 184 14.76 3.27 27.86
N SER A 185 15.79 3.94 27.37
CA SER A 185 16.00 4.29 25.98
C SER A 185 17.50 4.27 25.70
N GLY A 186 17.94 3.63 24.61
CA GLY A 186 19.36 3.54 24.29
C GLY A 186 19.65 2.85 22.97
N ASP A 187 20.93 2.63 22.70
CA ASP A 187 21.38 2.02 21.45
C ASP A 187 21.33 0.48 21.51
N MET A 188 21.05 -0.14 20.38
CA MET A 188 21.29 -1.57 20.17
C MET A 188 22.75 -1.79 19.76
N LYS A 189 23.33 -2.92 20.16
CA LYS A 189 24.65 -3.31 19.68
C LYS A 189 24.56 -3.82 18.24
N GLU A 190 25.67 -3.72 17.50
CA GLU A 190 25.76 -4.23 16.13
C GLU A 190 25.44 -5.74 16.09
N GLY A 191 24.45 -6.12 15.27
CA GLY A 191 23.96 -7.51 15.15
C GLY A 191 23.18 -8.05 16.36
N GLU A 192 22.80 -7.21 17.34
CA GLU A 192 22.01 -7.62 18.50
C GLU A 192 20.55 -7.88 18.11
N ASP A 193 20.06 -9.08 18.40
CA ASP A 193 18.65 -9.48 18.29
C ASP A 193 17.92 -9.30 19.64
N LEU A 194 16.62 -9.62 19.68
CA LEU A 194 15.79 -9.46 20.89
C LEU A 194 16.29 -10.35 22.03
N GLU A 195 16.79 -11.55 21.72
CA GLU A 195 17.42 -12.47 22.65
C GLU A 195 18.69 -11.86 23.26
N GLY A 196 19.51 -11.19 22.45
CA GLY A 196 20.68 -10.44 22.88
C GLY A 196 20.32 -9.29 23.81
N VAL A 197 19.27 -8.51 23.48
CA VAL A 197 18.72 -7.47 24.36
C VAL A 197 18.25 -8.10 25.68
N TYR A 198 17.46 -9.18 25.62
CA TYR A 198 16.95 -9.86 26.81
C TYR A 198 18.07 -10.37 27.72
N ALA A 199 19.12 -10.96 27.15
CA ALA A 199 20.29 -11.40 27.89
C ALA A 199 21.04 -10.22 28.52
N ARG A 200 21.20 -9.12 27.79
CA ARG A 200 21.87 -7.90 28.29
C ARG A 200 21.16 -7.31 29.49
N PHE A 201 19.85 -7.11 29.42
CA PHE A 201 19.05 -6.54 30.51
C PHE A 201 18.68 -7.53 31.62
N ASN A 202 19.26 -8.74 31.61
CA ASN A 202 19.16 -9.70 32.70
C ASN A 202 20.52 -10.07 33.33
N LEU A 203 21.61 -10.03 32.54
CA LEU A 203 22.94 -10.43 33.00
C LEU A 203 23.90 -9.26 33.14
N ASN A 204 23.79 -8.24 32.27
CA ASN A 204 24.77 -7.16 32.13
C ASN A 204 24.06 -5.81 31.91
N HIS A 205 23.31 -5.37 32.92
CA HIS A 205 22.48 -4.16 32.79
C HIS A 205 23.34 -2.92 32.44
N PRO A 206 22.86 -2.05 31.54
CA PRO A 206 23.44 -0.72 31.36
C PRO A 206 23.48 0.07 32.68
N ALA A 207 24.50 0.89 32.88
CA ALA A 207 24.71 1.63 34.14
C ALA A 207 23.58 2.65 34.44
N ASP A 208 22.90 3.12 33.40
CA ASP A 208 21.77 4.04 33.42
C ASP A 208 20.40 3.33 33.44
N TYR A 209 20.36 1.99 33.39
CA TYR A 209 19.12 1.24 33.52
C TYR A 209 18.53 1.36 34.92
N ARG A 210 17.23 1.68 35.00
CA ARG A 210 16.49 1.87 36.28
C ARG A 210 15.25 0.99 36.41
N GLY A 211 14.95 0.17 35.40
CA GLY A 211 13.89 -0.83 35.44
C GLY A 211 14.30 -2.11 36.19
N HIS A 212 13.35 -3.04 36.35
CA HIS A 212 13.66 -4.38 36.83
C HIS A 212 14.18 -5.26 35.70
N SER A 213 14.79 -6.40 36.02
CA SER A 213 15.18 -7.43 35.02
C SER A 213 14.03 -7.75 34.06
N LEU A 214 14.34 -7.88 32.76
CA LEU A 214 13.34 -8.17 31.74
C LEU A 214 12.63 -9.51 32.01
N SER A 215 11.30 -9.49 31.99
CA SER A 215 10.46 -10.62 32.35
C SER A 215 9.16 -10.66 31.52
N VAL A 216 8.43 -11.77 31.63
CA VAL A 216 7.09 -11.89 31.02
C VAL A 216 6.24 -10.69 31.41
N SER A 217 5.58 -10.09 30.43
CA SER A 217 4.81 -8.83 30.51
C SER A 217 5.52 -7.54 30.14
N ASP A 218 6.84 -7.53 30.02
CA ASP A 218 7.59 -6.37 29.53
C ASP A 218 7.47 -6.23 28.00
N VAL A 219 7.72 -5.03 27.48
CA VAL A 219 7.73 -4.75 26.03
C VAL A 219 9.04 -4.10 25.61
N ILE A 220 9.66 -4.65 24.58
CA ILE A 220 10.87 -4.10 23.92
C ILE A 220 10.42 -3.44 22.63
N VAL A 221 10.72 -2.16 22.46
CA VAL A 221 10.45 -1.44 21.21
C VAL A 221 11.78 -1.22 20.50
N VAL A 222 11.87 -1.66 19.25
CA VAL A 222 13.04 -1.47 18.40
C VAL A 222 12.72 -0.42 17.35
N HIS A 223 13.59 0.58 17.25
CA HIS A 223 13.54 1.65 16.27
C HIS A 223 14.58 1.39 15.17
N GLU A 224 14.12 1.11 13.95
CA GLU A 224 14.96 0.81 12.80
C GLU A 224 14.34 1.44 11.55
N ASN A 225 15.12 2.22 10.80
CA ASN A 225 14.73 2.79 9.49
C ASN A 225 13.46 3.66 9.55
N GLY A 226 13.27 4.38 10.67
CA GLY A 226 12.06 5.19 10.91
C GLY A 226 10.81 4.37 11.20
N LYS A 227 10.95 3.05 11.39
CA LYS A 227 9.87 2.13 11.77
C LYS A 227 10.09 1.64 13.20
N ASP A 228 9.01 1.67 13.96
CA ASP A 228 8.97 1.11 15.31
C ASP A 228 8.34 -0.29 15.26
N SER A 229 8.96 -1.24 15.96
CA SER A 229 8.40 -2.57 16.19
C SER A 229 8.38 -2.87 17.68
N ALA A 230 7.20 -3.14 18.22
CA ALA A 230 7.01 -3.45 19.63
C ALA A 230 6.88 -4.96 19.85
N HIS A 231 7.61 -5.49 20.82
CA HIS A 231 7.74 -6.92 21.07
C HIS A 231 7.46 -7.23 22.54
N TYR A 232 6.36 -7.93 22.79
CA TYR A 232 5.98 -8.43 24.11
C TYR A 232 6.90 -9.59 24.52
N VAL A 233 7.48 -9.51 25.71
CA VAL A 233 8.21 -10.63 26.32
C VAL A 233 7.20 -11.66 26.82
N ASP A 234 7.14 -12.80 26.14
CA ASP A 234 6.20 -13.88 26.48
C ASP A 234 6.90 -14.99 27.28
N SER A 235 6.13 -15.96 27.76
CA SER A 235 6.61 -17.17 28.44
C SER A 235 7.63 -17.96 27.61
N TYR A 236 7.58 -17.83 26.29
CA TYR A 236 8.60 -18.31 25.36
C TYR A 236 8.75 -17.34 24.20
N GLY A 237 9.95 -16.77 24.06
CA GLY A 237 10.26 -15.83 22.98
C GLY A 237 9.52 -14.50 23.09
N PHE A 238 9.29 -13.88 21.93
CA PHE A 238 8.70 -12.56 21.82
C PHE A 238 7.48 -12.58 20.90
N LYS A 239 6.48 -11.76 21.23
CA LYS A 239 5.29 -11.58 20.39
C LYS A 239 5.20 -10.14 19.90
N GLU A 240 5.18 -9.96 18.58
CA GLU A 240 5.01 -8.64 17.98
C GLU A 240 3.63 -8.04 18.29
N LEU A 241 3.63 -6.75 18.62
CA LEU A 241 2.48 -5.93 18.95
C LEU A 241 2.36 -4.77 17.94
N PRO A 242 1.78 -5.00 16.74
CA PRO A 242 1.71 -3.98 15.68
C PRO A 242 0.94 -2.72 16.10
N ASP A 243 0.00 -2.86 17.05
CA ASP A 243 -0.86 -1.79 17.52
C ASP A 243 -0.45 -1.25 18.89
N PHE A 244 0.78 -1.52 19.36
CA PHE A 244 1.20 -1.13 20.73
C PHE A 244 1.08 0.36 21.01
N PHE A 245 1.44 1.20 20.03
CA PHE A 245 1.31 2.65 20.08
C PHE A 245 -0.01 3.17 19.53
N GLN A 246 -0.85 2.31 18.93
CA GLN A 246 -2.19 2.70 18.58
C GLN A 246 -3.01 2.72 19.87
N THR A 247 -3.37 3.93 20.31
CA THR A 247 -4.52 4.08 21.19
C THR A 247 -5.71 3.51 20.41
N LYS A 248 -6.12 2.28 20.72
CA LYS A 248 -7.36 1.73 20.16
C LYS A 248 -8.44 2.77 20.43
N GLU A 249 -8.96 3.39 19.36
CA GLU A 249 -10.26 4.05 19.39
C GLU A 249 -11.20 3.02 20.03
N ARG A 250 -11.58 3.25 21.29
CA ARG A 250 -12.54 2.37 21.95
C ARG A 250 -13.83 2.58 21.16
N LEU A 251 -14.17 1.60 20.35
CA LEU A 251 -15.45 1.62 19.65
C LEU A 251 -16.55 1.68 20.70
N ILE A 252 -17.51 2.57 20.48
CA ILE A 252 -18.65 2.72 21.36
C ILE A 252 -19.49 1.44 21.31
N ASP A 253 -19.97 1.05 22.48
CA ASP A 253 -20.91 -0.04 22.68
C ASP A 253 -22.02 0.40 23.63
N ALA A 254 -23.08 -0.40 23.74
CA ALA A 254 -24.22 -0.15 24.62
C ALA A 254 -23.87 0.01 26.13
N THR A 255 -22.64 -0.30 26.54
CA THR A 255 -22.17 -0.17 27.93
C THR A 255 -21.25 1.03 28.14
N THR A 256 -21.06 1.85 27.10
CA THR A 256 -20.14 2.99 27.14
C THR A 256 -20.72 4.12 28.00
N GLN A 257 -19.92 4.57 28.96
CA GLN A 257 -20.24 5.63 29.93
C GLN A 257 -19.04 6.56 30.08
N GLY A 258 -19.27 7.80 30.53
CA GLY A 258 -18.18 8.74 30.79
C GLY A 258 -17.49 9.25 29.53
N LEU A 259 -18.14 9.19 28.36
CA LEU A 259 -17.56 9.62 27.10
C LEU A 259 -17.56 11.14 26.99
N ALA A 260 -16.41 11.74 26.71
CA ALA A 260 -16.32 13.12 26.30
C ALA A 260 -16.51 13.22 24.78
N VAL A 261 -17.41 14.08 24.32
CA VAL A 261 -17.68 14.30 22.89
C VAL A 261 -17.21 15.69 22.48
N ALA A 262 -16.44 15.78 21.39
CA ALA A 262 -15.91 17.05 20.91
C ALA A 262 -17.05 18.04 20.62
N GLY A 263 -16.92 19.29 21.07
CA GLY A 263 -17.95 20.32 20.93
C GLY A 263 -18.99 20.36 22.05
N HIS A 264 -19.09 19.32 22.88
CA HIS A 264 -20.06 19.25 23.98
C HIS A 264 -19.35 19.20 25.35
N ILE A 265 -19.89 19.96 26.32
CA ILE A 265 -19.35 19.99 27.68
C ILE A 265 -19.83 18.77 28.45
N GLY A 266 -18.96 18.22 29.30
CA GLY A 266 -19.29 17.14 30.21
C GLY A 266 -19.00 15.76 29.64
N THR A 267 -19.60 14.75 30.26
CA THR A 267 -19.47 13.35 29.87
C THR A 267 -20.85 12.74 29.64
N TRP A 268 -20.89 11.72 28.79
CA TRP A 268 -22.10 11.16 28.24
C TRP A 268 -22.07 9.63 28.30
N HIS A 269 -23.23 9.00 28.38
CA HIS A 269 -23.39 7.54 28.32
C HIS A 269 -24.40 7.13 27.28
N VAL A 270 -24.22 5.93 26.73
CA VAL A 270 -25.11 5.37 25.72
C VAL A 270 -26.43 4.96 26.37
N ILE A 271 -27.54 5.39 25.76
CA ILE A 271 -28.90 5.03 26.16
C ILE A 271 -29.66 4.24 25.09
N ASP A 272 -29.25 4.36 23.82
CA ASP A 272 -29.84 3.63 22.71
C ASP A 272 -28.83 3.44 21.56
N GLU A 273 -29.09 2.48 20.67
CA GLU A 273 -28.28 2.20 19.49
C GLU A 273 -29.13 1.86 18.27
N THR A 274 -28.64 2.23 17.07
CA THR A 274 -29.29 1.86 15.81
C THR A 274 -28.28 1.57 14.71
N MET A 275 -28.76 0.93 13.64
CA MET A 275 -27.99 0.61 12.45
C MET A 275 -28.59 1.31 11.24
N VAL A 276 -27.80 2.15 10.57
CA VAL A 276 -28.16 2.83 9.31
C VAL A 276 -27.12 2.47 8.26
N GLU A 277 -27.54 1.82 7.17
CA GLU A 277 -26.67 1.40 6.06
C GLU A 277 -25.39 0.66 6.53
N ASP A 278 -25.58 -0.32 7.41
CA ASP A 278 -24.52 -1.15 8.01
C ASP A 278 -23.53 -0.40 8.93
N LYS A 279 -23.82 0.85 9.30
CA LYS A 279 -23.06 1.63 10.29
C LYS A 279 -23.84 1.77 11.60
N ALA A 280 -23.15 1.64 12.73
CA ALA A 280 -23.72 1.78 14.06
C ALA A 280 -23.69 3.23 14.54
N PHE A 281 -24.80 3.67 15.13
CA PHE A 281 -24.98 4.98 15.76
C PHE A 281 -25.51 4.82 17.17
N PHE A 282 -25.07 5.69 18.07
CA PHE A 282 -25.37 5.61 19.49
C PHE A 282 -25.98 6.92 19.95
N LEU A 283 -27.12 6.82 20.63
CA LEU A 283 -27.78 7.94 21.29
C LEU A 283 -27.23 8.05 22.72
N LEU A 284 -26.79 9.26 23.07
CA LEU A 284 -26.09 9.53 24.31
C LEU A 284 -26.86 10.54 25.16
N GLU A 285 -26.95 10.23 26.45
CA GLU A 285 -27.50 11.11 27.48
C GLU A 285 -26.36 11.68 28.34
N HIS A 286 -26.51 12.92 28.81
CA HIS A 286 -25.50 13.60 29.59
C HIS A 286 -25.44 13.02 31.03
N ASP A 287 -24.26 12.58 31.50
CA ASP A 287 -24.10 11.90 32.79
C ASP A 287 -24.54 12.72 34.02
N THR A 288 -24.32 14.04 33.98
CA THR A 288 -24.72 14.95 35.07
C THR A 288 -26.14 15.51 34.98
N TYR A 289 -26.63 15.80 33.77
CA TYR A 289 -27.87 16.53 33.55
C TYR A 289 -29.02 15.62 33.08
N GLY A 290 -28.73 14.37 32.71
CA GLY A 290 -29.75 13.41 32.27
C GLY A 290 -30.61 13.96 31.13
N ASP A 291 -31.92 13.82 31.29
CA ASP A 291 -32.98 14.29 30.39
C ASP A 291 -33.18 15.82 30.39
N GLU A 292 -32.53 16.56 31.28
CA GLU A 292 -32.53 18.04 31.25
C GLU A 292 -31.63 18.59 30.13
N ALA A 293 -30.70 17.78 29.62
CA ALA A 293 -29.88 18.11 28.45
C ALA A 293 -30.41 17.39 27.21
N ALA A 294 -30.36 18.05 26.05
CA ALA A 294 -30.68 17.39 24.79
C ALA A 294 -29.68 16.26 24.52
N SER A 295 -30.18 15.12 24.06
CA SER A 295 -29.33 13.98 23.71
C SER A 295 -28.49 14.29 22.47
N ILE A 296 -27.41 13.55 22.29
CA ILE A 296 -26.55 13.64 21.11
C ILE A 296 -26.39 12.27 20.47
N ILE A 297 -26.09 12.23 19.18
CA ILE A 297 -25.83 11.00 18.44
C ILE A 297 -24.39 10.99 17.96
N VAL A 298 -23.69 9.88 18.18
CA VAL A 298 -22.32 9.67 17.74
C VAL A 298 -22.20 8.40 16.90
N ASP A 299 -21.16 8.33 16.06
CA ASP A 299 -20.80 7.10 15.36
C ASP A 299 -20.08 6.10 16.28
N ALA A 300 -19.78 4.91 15.77
CA ALA A 300 -19.04 3.89 16.51
C ALA A 300 -17.65 4.31 17.01
N LYS A 301 -17.09 5.42 16.54
CA LYS A 301 -15.81 5.98 16.98
C LYS A 301 -15.97 7.12 17.99
N GLY A 302 -17.20 7.51 18.31
CA GLY A 302 -17.49 8.65 19.18
C GLY A 302 -17.39 10.01 18.50
N LYS A 303 -17.38 10.04 17.16
CA LYS A 303 -17.53 11.30 16.43
C LYS A 303 -18.99 11.75 16.51
N LEU A 304 -19.22 13.02 16.85
CA LEU A 304 -20.54 13.65 16.81
C LEU A 304 -21.14 13.55 15.40
N VAL A 305 -22.38 13.10 15.33
CA VAL A 305 -23.18 12.98 14.09
C VAL A 305 -24.33 13.98 14.15
N LEU A 306 -25.12 13.98 15.23
CA LEU A 306 -26.20 14.94 15.45
C LEU A 306 -26.22 15.42 16.91
N ASP A 307 -26.65 16.66 17.11
CA ASP A 307 -26.89 17.29 18.40
C ASP A 307 -28.36 17.73 18.54
N GLU A 308 -28.75 18.20 19.73
CA GLU A 308 -30.09 18.70 20.05
C GLU A 308 -31.24 17.67 19.83
N ILE A 309 -30.98 16.39 20.14
CA ILE A 309 -31.94 15.31 19.95
C ILE A 309 -32.88 15.16 21.16
N TYR A 310 -34.18 15.29 20.92
CA TYR A 310 -35.22 15.13 21.95
C TYR A 310 -36.06 13.85 21.81
N ASN A 311 -36.18 13.33 20.60
CA ASN A 311 -37.07 12.19 20.29
C ASN A 311 -36.32 10.87 20.02
N GLY A 312 -35.00 10.84 20.27
CA GLY A 312 -34.17 9.67 19.98
C GLY A 312 -34.15 9.33 18.49
N PHE A 313 -34.13 8.05 18.15
CA PHE A 313 -34.11 7.57 16.76
C PHE A 313 -35.52 7.49 16.13
N ASP A 314 -36.21 8.63 16.01
CA ASP A 314 -37.44 8.73 15.24
C ASP A 314 -37.18 8.79 13.71
N ASP A 315 -38.24 8.72 12.90
CA ASP A 315 -38.11 8.66 11.43
C ASP A 315 -37.34 9.87 10.87
N GLU A 316 -37.56 11.07 11.42
CA GLU A 316 -36.86 12.30 11.03
C GLU A 316 -35.37 12.24 11.38
N THR A 317 -35.04 11.81 12.60
CA THR A 317 -33.64 11.65 13.03
C THR A 317 -32.92 10.60 12.21
N LEU A 318 -33.57 9.48 11.90
CA LEU A 318 -32.99 8.42 11.06
C LEU A 318 -32.75 8.88 9.62
N GLU A 319 -33.67 9.67 9.06
CA GLU A 319 -33.49 10.30 7.75
C GLU A 319 -32.32 11.28 7.77
N GLN A 320 -32.18 12.08 8.83
CA GLN A 320 -31.07 13.01 8.99
C GLN A 320 -29.71 12.29 9.12
N ILE A 321 -29.65 11.15 9.83
CA ILE A 321 -28.44 10.31 9.88
C ILE A 321 -28.10 9.78 8.49
N LYS A 322 -29.08 9.23 7.74
CA LYS A 322 -28.85 8.76 6.37
C LYS A 322 -28.31 9.87 5.49
N LEU A 323 -28.93 11.05 5.56
CA LEU A 323 -28.51 12.23 4.84
C LEU A 323 -27.08 12.62 5.21
N ASP A 324 -26.69 12.64 6.49
CA ASP A 324 -25.30 12.95 6.86
C ASP A 324 -24.29 11.92 6.33
N GLN A 325 -24.65 10.63 6.33
CA GLN A 325 -23.80 9.54 5.85
C GLN A 325 -23.59 9.47 4.34
N LEU A 326 -24.49 10.07 3.56
CA LEU A 326 -24.38 10.14 2.11
C LEU A 326 -23.11 10.93 1.73
N SER A 327 -22.12 10.22 1.20
CA SER A 327 -20.87 10.81 0.71
C SER A 327 -21.11 11.59 -0.56
N ILE A 328 -20.91 12.90 -0.54
CA ILE A 328 -21.00 13.73 -1.73
C ILE A 328 -19.60 13.82 -2.33
N SER A 329 -19.36 13.09 -3.42
CA SER A 329 -18.07 13.06 -4.12
C SER A 329 -17.71 14.41 -4.75
N ASN A 330 -18.71 15.24 -5.08
CA ASN A 330 -18.52 16.61 -5.56
C ASN A 330 -19.68 17.50 -5.10
N PRO A 331 -19.53 18.33 -4.04
CA PRO A 331 -20.61 19.22 -3.59
C PRO A 331 -20.91 20.28 -4.65
N PRO A 332 -22.12 20.86 -4.62
CA PRO A 332 -22.51 21.88 -5.60
C PRO A 332 -21.70 23.18 -5.47
N ASP A 333 -21.20 23.47 -4.26
CA ASP A 333 -20.33 24.60 -3.97
C ASP A 333 -19.32 24.20 -2.88
N THR A 334 -18.03 24.42 -3.13
CA THR A 334 -16.96 24.16 -2.14
C THR A 334 -16.57 25.40 -1.35
N SER A 335 -17.12 26.57 -1.69
CA SER A 335 -16.80 27.87 -1.07
C SER A 335 -17.64 28.18 0.17
N ILE A 336 -18.55 27.28 0.53
CA ILE A 336 -19.39 27.38 1.72
C ILE A 336 -19.58 26.01 2.36
N THR A 337 -19.57 26.00 3.68
CA THR A 337 -19.73 24.80 4.50
C THR A 337 -21.13 24.72 5.11
N THR A 338 -21.52 23.52 5.54
CA THR A 338 -22.77 23.31 6.29
C THR A 338 -22.78 24.06 7.62
N ASP A 339 -21.62 24.26 8.24
CA ASP A 339 -21.50 25.02 9.49
C ASP A 339 -21.77 26.51 9.26
N GLU A 340 -21.26 27.08 8.17
CA GLU A 340 -21.59 28.45 7.76
C GLU A 340 -23.08 28.63 7.44
N MET A 341 -23.74 27.60 6.90
CA MET A 341 -25.19 27.60 6.67
C MET A 341 -25.98 27.60 8.00
N LYS A 342 -25.52 26.80 8.98
CA LYS A 342 -26.09 26.80 10.34
C LYS A 342 -25.90 28.17 11.01
N GLU A 343 -24.71 28.76 10.92
CA GLU A 343 -24.42 30.10 11.46
C GLU A 343 -25.27 31.20 10.79
N TYR A 344 -25.60 31.03 9.51
CA TYR A 344 -26.53 31.90 8.80
C TYR A 344 -27.97 31.84 9.33
N GLY A 345 -28.35 30.78 10.04
CA GLY A 345 -29.68 30.57 10.63
C GLY A 345 -30.53 29.52 9.92
N TYR A 346 -29.93 28.68 9.08
CA TYR A 346 -30.60 27.56 8.42
C TYR A 346 -29.94 26.24 8.81
N ALA A 347 -30.67 25.36 9.51
CA ALA A 347 -30.10 24.19 10.19
C ALA A 347 -30.48 22.85 9.56
N TRP A 348 -31.34 22.81 8.55
CA TRP A 348 -31.77 21.55 7.95
C TRP A 348 -30.63 20.89 7.14
N GLY A 349 -30.16 19.75 7.62
CA GLY A 349 -29.01 19.02 7.06
C GLY A 349 -29.25 18.36 5.69
N GLY A 350 -30.50 18.35 5.20
CA GLY A 350 -30.84 17.88 3.86
C GLY A 350 -30.48 18.86 2.74
N MET A 351 -30.11 20.10 3.06
CA MET A 351 -29.69 21.11 2.08
C MET A 351 -28.18 21.19 1.95
N LEU A 352 -27.71 21.23 0.70
CA LEU A 352 -26.32 21.55 0.38
C LEU A 352 -26.18 23.05 0.11
N PRO A 353 -25.41 23.77 0.93
CA PRO A 353 -25.30 25.21 0.81
C PRO A 353 -24.54 25.61 -0.44
N MET A 354 -24.91 26.74 -1.00
CA MET A 354 -24.28 27.29 -2.18
C MET A 354 -24.42 28.82 -2.28
N ARG A 355 -23.45 29.45 -2.92
CA ARG A 355 -23.44 30.89 -3.24
C ARG A 355 -23.97 31.13 -4.67
N GLU A 356 -24.09 32.40 -5.03
CA GLU A 356 -24.71 32.87 -6.27
C GLU A 356 -24.19 32.17 -7.55
N GLU A 357 -22.86 32.03 -7.70
CA GLU A 357 -22.25 31.44 -8.89
C GLU A 357 -22.61 29.96 -9.06
N ALA A 358 -22.52 29.19 -7.97
CA ALA A 358 -22.94 27.81 -7.95
C ALA A 358 -24.45 27.69 -8.16
N ALA A 359 -25.27 28.55 -7.54
CA ALA A 359 -26.73 28.50 -7.64
C ALA A 359 -27.20 28.69 -9.07
N THR A 360 -26.56 29.62 -9.79
CA THR A 360 -26.83 29.86 -11.21
C THR A 360 -26.48 28.64 -12.05
N THR A 361 -25.32 28.03 -11.81
CA THR A 361 -24.86 26.83 -12.54
C THR A 361 -25.79 25.63 -12.31
N VAL A 362 -26.24 25.42 -11.08
CA VAL A 362 -27.13 24.31 -10.73
C VAL A 362 -28.54 24.51 -11.27
N LEU A 363 -29.04 25.75 -11.32
CA LEU A 363 -30.34 26.07 -11.92
C LEU A 363 -30.40 25.72 -13.42
N GLU A 364 -29.28 25.83 -14.14
CA GLU A 364 -29.19 25.44 -15.55
C GLU A 364 -29.16 23.91 -15.77
N LYS A 365 -28.87 23.12 -14.73
CA LYS A 365 -28.86 21.66 -14.81
C LYS A 365 -30.28 21.09 -14.81
N SER A 366 -30.55 20.16 -15.72
CA SER A 366 -31.86 19.50 -15.81
C SER A 366 -32.13 18.61 -14.59
N GLY A 367 -33.20 18.89 -13.84
CA GLY A 367 -33.63 18.08 -12.70
C GLY A 367 -33.09 18.53 -11.34
N CYS A 368 -32.41 19.67 -11.29
CA CYS A 368 -31.98 20.31 -10.04
C CYS A 368 -32.94 21.44 -9.67
N GLU A 369 -33.41 21.46 -8.43
CA GLU A 369 -34.21 22.57 -7.88
C GLU A 369 -33.37 23.37 -6.89
N VAL A 370 -33.34 24.70 -7.07
CA VAL A 370 -32.57 25.61 -6.22
C VAL A 370 -33.53 26.35 -5.29
N PHE A 371 -33.15 26.47 -4.03
CA PHE A 371 -33.91 27.13 -2.98
C PHE A 371 -33.14 28.33 -2.42
N LYS A 372 -33.85 29.41 -2.12
CA LYS A 372 -33.38 30.54 -1.30
C LYS A 372 -33.53 30.13 0.15
N LEU A 373 -32.43 30.20 0.90
CA LEU A 373 -32.42 29.95 2.34
C LEU A 373 -32.52 31.27 3.09
N TYR A 374 -33.23 31.25 4.21
CA TYR A 374 -33.41 32.41 5.08
C TYR A 374 -32.91 32.11 6.50
N ALA A 375 -32.49 33.17 7.20
CA ALA A 375 -31.99 33.09 8.58
C ALA A 375 -33.05 32.71 9.62
N ASP A 376 -34.34 32.68 9.25
CA ASP A 376 -35.44 32.21 10.08
C ASP A 376 -35.74 30.71 9.89
N ASN A 377 -34.78 29.98 9.31
CA ASN A 377 -34.89 28.56 8.99
C ASN A 377 -35.99 28.22 7.97
N SER A 378 -36.46 29.19 7.19
CA SER A 378 -37.38 28.96 6.07
C SER A 378 -36.65 28.89 4.73
N GLU A 379 -37.30 28.27 3.75
CA GLU A 379 -36.82 28.24 2.37
C GLU A 379 -37.92 28.59 1.34
N SER A 380 -37.50 29.06 0.17
CA SER A 380 -38.41 29.21 -0.97
C SER A 380 -37.74 28.91 -2.30
N ARG A 381 -38.47 28.29 -3.22
CA ARG A 381 -37.96 27.90 -4.53
C ARG A 381 -37.55 29.11 -5.38
N VAL A 382 -36.43 28.97 -6.07
CA VAL A 382 -35.96 29.91 -7.11
C VAL A 382 -36.66 29.60 -8.43
N ASN A 383 -37.24 30.63 -9.07
CA ASN A 383 -37.89 30.47 -10.38
C ASN A 383 -36.97 30.83 -11.55
N ASP A 384 -36.08 31.81 -11.37
CA ASP A 384 -35.18 32.30 -12.41
C ASP A 384 -33.86 32.85 -11.83
N ALA A 385 -32.89 33.11 -12.71
CA ALA A 385 -31.59 33.63 -12.32
C ALA A 385 -31.63 35.06 -11.76
N ALA A 386 -32.69 35.84 -12.03
CA ALA A 386 -32.81 37.20 -11.50
C ALA A 386 -33.14 37.19 -10.00
N GLU A 387 -33.95 36.21 -9.55
CA GLU A 387 -34.21 35.99 -8.13
C GLU A 387 -32.94 35.62 -7.35
N ILE A 388 -32.02 34.86 -7.97
CA ILE A 388 -30.71 34.53 -7.36
C ILE A 388 -29.91 35.82 -7.13
N ALA A 389 -29.73 36.64 -8.17
CA ALA A 389 -28.96 37.87 -8.06
C ALA A 389 -29.57 38.87 -7.05
N GLU A 390 -30.90 38.90 -6.90
CA GLU A 390 -31.55 39.75 -5.90
C GLU A 390 -31.35 39.25 -4.47
N HIS A 391 -31.53 37.95 -4.22
CA HIS A 391 -31.35 37.36 -2.90
C HIS A 391 -29.89 37.40 -2.44
N ALA A 392 -28.94 37.15 -3.37
CA ALA A 392 -27.51 37.25 -3.12
C ALA A 392 -27.07 38.66 -2.70
N LYS A 393 -27.63 39.72 -3.31
CA LYS A 393 -27.37 41.12 -2.92
C LYS A 393 -27.77 41.44 -1.48
N ARG A 394 -28.73 40.71 -0.93
CA ARG A 394 -29.17 40.83 0.46
C ARG A 394 -28.35 39.95 1.41
N GLY A 395 -27.31 39.27 0.91
CA GLY A 395 -26.50 38.31 1.64
C GLY A 395 -27.19 36.96 1.85
N GLY A 396 -28.20 36.65 1.01
CA GLY A 396 -28.93 35.39 1.07
C GLY A 396 -28.10 34.19 0.61
N LEU A 397 -28.26 33.05 1.29
CA LEU A 397 -27.71 31.78 0.86
C LEU A 397 -28.72 31.00 0.00
N PHE A 398 -28.20 30.02 -0.73
CA PHE A 398 -29.01 29.11 -1.52
C PHE A 398 -28.71 27.67 -1.12
N GLY A 399 -29.61 26.77 -1.49
CA GLY A 399 -29.45 25.34 -1.26
C GLY A 399 -30.04 24.51 -2.38
N ILE A 400 -29.54 23.28 -2.50
CA ILE A 400 -30.16 22.19 -3.24
C ILE A 400 -30.30 20.99 -2.32
N GLU A 401 -31.41 20.26 -2.45
CA GLU A 401 -31.61 19.03 -1.70
C GLU A 401 -30.53 18.00 -2.04
N LYS A 402 -29.93 17.42 -1.00
CA LYS A 402 -28.80 16.49 -1.09
C LYS A 402 -29.11 15.30 -1.99
N GLU A 403 -30.32 14.74 -1.88
CA GLU A 403 -30.79 13.62 -2.69
C GLU A 403 -30.89 13.99 -4.17
N ALA A 404 -31.49 15.14 -4.48
CA ALA A 404 -31.63 15.65 -5.84
C ALA A 404 -30.26 15.91 -6.48
N TRP A 405 -29.30 16.42 -5.71
CA TRP A 405 -27.93 16.63 -6.17
C TRP A 405 -27.21 15.31 -6.48
N VAL A 406 -27.27 14.33 -5.58
CA VAL A 406 -26.65 13.01 -5.79
C VAL A 406 -27.25 12.34 -7.03
N ALA A 407 -28.58 12.33 -7.17
CA ALA A 407 -29.24 11.76 -8.34
C ALA A 407 -28.86 12.47 -9.65
N ALA A 408 -28.70 13.80 -9.62
CA ALA A 408 -28.26 14.58 -10.78
C ALA A 408 -26.81 14.24 -11.18
N VAL A 409 -25.90 14.11 -10.21
CA VAL A 409 -24.49 13.75 -10.45
C VAL A 409 -24.37 12.32 -10.98
N GLU A 410 -25.10 11.36 -10.43
CA GLU A 410 -25.11 9.97 -10.93
C GLU A 410 -25.59 9.89 -12.38
N LYS A 411 -26.67 10.63 -12.71
CA LYS A 411 -27.19 10.70 -14.08
C LYS A 411 -26.18 11.32 -15.03
N GLU A 412 -25.50 12.41 -14.63
CA GLU A 412 -24.45 13.06 -15.42
C GLU A 412 -23.26 12.11 -15.69
N ASN A 413 -22.87 11.32 -14.68
CA ASN A 413 -21.81 10.31 -14.81
C ASN A 413 -22.21 9.18 -15.79
N HIS A 414 -23.45 8.71 -15.73
CA HIS A 414 -23.95 7.68 -16.65
C HIS A 414 -23.99 8.17 -18.11
N LEU A 415 -24.37 9.43 -18.33
CA LEU A 415 -24.37 10.07 -19.65
C LEU A 415 -22.95 10.27 -20.19
N LYS A 416 -22.03 10.81 -19.38
CA LYS A 416 -20.62 10.97 -19.77
C LYS A 416 -19.95 9.65 -20.11
N ASN A 417 -20.21 8.61 -19.32
CA ASN A 417 -19.69 7.26 -19.59
C ASN A 417 -20.25 6.67 -20.89
N ALA A 418 -21.54 6.92 -21.18
CA ALA A 418 -22.16 6.49 -22.43
C ALA A 418 -21.64 7.28 -23.65
N GLU A 419 -21.37 8.58 -23.50
CA GLU A 419 -20.79 9.42 -24.57
C GLU A 419 -19.35 9.01 -24.90
N LEU A 420 -18.51 8.76 -23.91
CA LEU A 420 -17.16 8.20 -24.09
C LEU A 420 -17.19 6.85 -24.83
N GLN A 421 -18.19 6.02 -24.56
CA GLN A 421 -18.36 4.73 -25.24
C GLN A 421 -18.76 4.86 -26.71
N VAL A 422 -19.42 5.97 -27.08
CA VAL A 422 -19.80 6.25 -28.48
C VAL A 422 -18.66 6.91 -29.25
N GLU A 423 -17.80 7.71 -28.61
CA GLU A 423 -16.66 8.37 -29.26
C GLU A 423 -15.55 7.38 -29.69
N ASP A 424 -15.33 6.29 -28.94
CA ASP A 424 -14.37 5.23 -29.32
C ASP A 424 -14.75 4.53 -30.65
N ASP A 425 -16.04 4.46 -30.98
CA ASP A 425 -16.53 3.84 -32.22
C ASP A 425 -16.38 4.73 -33.47
N PHE A 426 -16.02 6.03 -33.31
CA PHE A 426 -15.80 6.97 -34.42
C PHE A 426 -14.36 7.03 -34.92
N GLY A 427 -13.42 6.29 -34.33
CA GLY A 427 -12.02 6.18 -34.78
C GLY A 427 -11.75 5.20 -35.92
N MET A 428 -12.74 4.41 -36.36
CA MET A 428 -12.56 3.37 -37.39
C MET A 428 -12.94 3.82 -38.80
N ILE A 429 -12.29 4.87 -39.33
CA ILE A 429 -12.25 5.13 -40.77
C ILE A 429 -10.84 5.60 -41.17
N ASP A 430 -9.96 4.65 -41.51
CA ASP A 430 -8.99 4.84 -42.60
C ASP A 430 -8.77 3.52 -43.39
N GLY A 431 -9.68 3.27 -44.34
CA GLY A 431 -9.34 3.55 -45.74
C GLY A 431 -8.34 2.69 -46.52
N ILE A 432 -7.73 1.60 -46.02
CA ILE A 432 -6.97 0.67 -46.90
C ILE A 432 -7.73 -0.64 -47.15
N ILE A 433 -8.39 -0.67 -48.30
CA ILE A 433 -8.85 -1.88 -48.99
C ILE A 433 -7.61 -2.56 -49.59
N ASN A 434 -7.34 -3.82 -49.21
CA ASN A 434 -6.66 -4.73 -50.13
C ASN A 434 -7.33 -6.11 -50.11
N ASN A 435 -7.98 -6.40 -51.25
CA ASN A 435 -8.72 -7.60 -51.57
C ASN A 435 -7.84 -8.86 -51.62
N GLY A 436 -8.37 -10.01 -51.17
CA GLY A 436 -7.94 -11.30 -51.71
C GLY A 436 -8.45 -12.57 -51.01
N LYS A 437 -9.73 -12.89 -51.26
CA LYS A 437 -10.39 -14.23 -51.30
C LYS A 437 -10.50 -15.12 -50.04
N LYS A 438 -11.76 -15.52 -49.82
CA LYS A 438 -12.25 -16.59 -48.95
C LYS A 438 -12.37 -17.88 -49.77
N GLU A 439 -11.78 -18.99 -49.33
CA GLU A 439 -12.18 -20.37 -49.67
C GLU A 439 -11.53 -21.39 -48.70
N GLU A 440 -12.27 -22.45 -48.36
CA GLU A 440 -11.94 -23.51 -47.38
C GLU A 440 -11.04 -24.66 -47.98
N PRO A 441 -10.87 -25.83 -47.32
CA PRO A 441 -9.59 -26.45 -46.97
C PRO A 441 -9.01 -27.43 -48.03
N VAL A 442 -7.77 -27.92 -47.78
CA VAL A 442 -7.18 -29.26 -48.10
C VAL A 442 -5.79 -29.27 -48.79
N SER A 443 -4.84 -29.91 -48.07
CA SER A 443 -3.66 -30.74 -48.43
C SER A 443 -2.54 -30.35 -49.43
N GLU A 444 -1.32 -30.58 -48.93
CA GLU A 444 -0.09 -31.15 -49.54
C GLU A 444 1.04 -30.25 -50.13
N LYS A 445 2.27 -30.65 -49.74
CA LYS A 445 3.64 -30.06 -49.76
C LYS A 445 4.31 -30.03 -51.17
N PRO A 446 5.61 -29.65 -51.40
CA PRO A 446 6.71 -29.24 -50.49
C PRO A 446 7.62 -28.04 -50.91
N GLY A 447 8.40 -27.52 -49.93
CA GLY A 447 9.83 -27.21 -50.14
C GLY A 447 10.33 -25.79 -49.79
N LYS A 448 10.82 -25.60 -48.56
CA LYS A 448 12.24 -25.33 -48.20
C LYS A 448 12.37 -24.99 -46.70
N SER A 449 13.34 -25.64 -46.06
CA SER A 449 13.52 -25.85 -44.62
C SER A 449 14.16 -24.67 -43.88
N SER A 450 13.60 -24.30 -42.73
CA SER A 450 14.16 -23.33 -41.76
C SER A 450 14.70 -24.06 -40.52
N VAL A 451 15.75 -23.50 -39.94
CA VAL A 451 16.66 -24.06 -38.92
C VAL A 451 15.97 -24.38 -37.56
N MET A 452 14.72 -23.95 -37.37
CA MET A 452 13.87 -24.25 -36.21
C MET A 452 13.49 -25.74 -36.07
N ASP A 453 13.50 -26.52 -37.16
CA ASP A 453 13.21 -27.96 -37.10
C ASP A 453 14.40 -28.78 -36.57
N ARG A 454 15.63 -28.23 -36.59
CA ARG A 454 16.84 -28.92 -36.09
C ARG A 454 17.05 -28.83 -34.59
N LEU A 455 16.30 -27.99 -33.89
CA LEU A 455 16.37 -27.83 -32.42
C LEU A 455 15.26 -28.60 -31.68
N LYS A 456 14.30 -29.20 -32.40
CA LYS A 456 13.26 -30.06 -31.82
C LYS A 456 13.53 -31.57 -31.95
N GLU A 457 14.47 -31.99 -32.79
CA GLU A 457 14.85 -33.40 -32.95
C GLU A 457 15.86 -33.92 -31.91
N ALA A 458 16.39 -33.07 -31.01
CA ALA A 458 17.23 -33.54 -29.90
C ALA A 458 16.44 -34.03 -28.66
N LYS A 459 15.10 -33.97 -28.68
CA LYS A 459 14.21 -34.45 -27.59
C LYS A 459 13.49 -35.77 -27.89
N ALA A 460 13.81 -36.47 -28.96
CA ALA A 460 13.09 -37.70 -29.32
C ALA A 460 13.99 -38.79 -29.94
N GLU A 461 15.03 -39.24 -29.22
CA GLU A 461 15.67 -40.51 -29.55
C GLU A 461 16.20 -41.23 -28.30
N LYS A 462 15.41 -42.19 -27.81
CA LYS A 462 15.86 -43.56 -27.49
C LYS A 462 14.71 -44.38 -26.88
N THR A 463 14.09 -45.21 -27.71
CA THR A 463 13.53 -46.49 -27.25
C THR A 463 13.67 -47.52 -28.36
N PRO A 464 14.34 -48.66 -28.14
CA PRO A 464 14.13 -49.82 -28.98
C PRO A 464 13.06 -50.74 -28.35
N ALA A 465 12.00 -50.93 -29.13
CA ALA A 465 11.21 -52.14 -29.40
C ALA A 465 11.81 -53.48 -28.89
N LYS A 466 11.09 -54.56 -28.58
CA LYS A 466 9.75 -55.07 -28.96
C LYS A 466 9.54 -56.40 -28.18
N ALA A 467 8.30 -56.75 -27.82
CA ALA A 467 7.65 -58.04 -28.17
C ALA A 467 6.43 -58.31 -27.27
N ALA A 468 5.26 -58.43 -27.90
CA ALA A 468 4.03 -59.02 -27.35
C ALA A 468 3.95 -60.51 -27.78
N PRO A 469 2.86 -61.28 -27.55
CA PRO A 469 1.79 -61.25 -26.54
C PRO A 469 1.56 -62.66 -25.92
N ALA A 470 0.67 -62.82 -24.91
CA ALA A 470 -0.38 -63.88 -24.89
C ALA A 470 -1.13 -64.04 -23.54
N LYS A 471 -2.46 -63.90 -23.63
CA LYS A 471 -3.54 -64.76 -23.09
C LYS A 471 -3.53 -65.21 -21.60
N ALA A 472 -4.52 -64.66 -20.88
CA ALA A 472 -5.58 -65.32 -20.10
C ALA A 472 -5.24 -66.48 -19.13
N LYS A 473 -5.59 -66.28 -17.85
CA LYS A 473 -6.60 -67.11 -17.15
C LYS A 473 -7.00 -66.55 -15.79
N VAL A 474 -8.30 -66.61 -15.54
CA VAL A 474 -8.97 -66.48 -14.25
C VAL A 474 -8.95 -67.84 -13.53
N GLY A 475 -8.92 -67.77 -12.19
CA GLY A 475 -9.29 -68.82 -11.24
C GLY A 475 -8.13 -69.19 -10.33
N GLU A 476 -8.28 -69.43 -9.04
CA GLU A 476 -9.37 -69.28 -8.07
C GLU A 476 -8.77 -69.69 -6.70
N LEU A 477 -9.31 -69.14 -5.61
CA LEU A 477 -9.48 -69.76 -4.29
C LEU A 477 -8.32 -70.00 -3.29
N GLU A 478 -8.73 -69.72 -2.04
CA GLU A 478 -8.29 -70.25 -0.73
C GLU A 478 -6.95 -69.69 -0.19
N ILE A 479 -6.88 -69.08 0.99
CA ILE A 479 -7.61 -69.26 2.26
C ILE A 479 -7.83 -67.91 2.95
#